data_AF-A0A934W1P7-F1
#
_entry.id   AF-A0A934W1P7-F1
#
_cell.length_a   1.000
_cell.length_b   1.000
_cell.length_c   1.000
_cell.angle_alpha   90.00
_cell.angle_beta   90.00
_cell.angle_gamma   90.00
#
_symmetry.space_group_name_H-M   'P 1'
#
loop_
_entity.id
_entity.type
_entity.pdbx_description
1 polymer ?
#
loop_
_entity_poly.entity_id
_entity_poly.type
_entity_poly.pdbx_seq_one_letter_code
_entity_poly.pdbx_strand_id
1 'polypeptide(L)'
;MRDVTPNLAVLLVEDDAHVRLGCEQALQLEDIEVQSCDSAERAMRRISADFSGIIVSDIRLPGMDGMALLAEARAVDPELPVVLITGHGDVSLAVRAMKSGAHDFIEKPFSPDYLVEVVRRALDKRRLTLEVRSLRAQLENRGQLEERLIGRSPAMARVRQLVASLANSAADVLIEGETGTGKELVARCLHEAGPRRSGNFVAINCGGLPETLFDSEIFGHEAGAYTGAGKRRIGKIEHASGGTLFLDEIEAMPLTMQTKLLRVLQERTLERLGSNTPIPVDCRVVAATKTDLKLLSDEGRFRADLYYRLNVATLPLPPLRERREDIGLLFEHFLLQASARHARPAPAPDAARLARLVAYDWPGNVRELRNVADRCVLGIEAGYPPFGDATAASASTLAESVAAFERNLIADALARNGNSLARAAEALGVAKTTLHDKLKKYRLG
;
A
#
# COMPACT_ATOMS: atom_id res chain seq x y z
N MET A 1 -21.66 1.81 3.95
CA MET A 1 -20.67 0.72 3.87
C MET A 1 -21.44 -0.57 3.73
N ARG A 2 -21.41 -1.23 2.58
CA ARG A 2 -21.77 -2.65 2.53
C ARG A 2 -20.51 -3.37 2.98
N ASP A 3 -20.60 -4.10 4.09
CA ASP A 3 -19.57 -5.09 4.43
C ASP A 3 -19.40 -5.98 3.20
N VAL A 4 -18.20 -5.99 2.63
CA VAL A 4 -17.84 -6.97 1.61
C VAL A 4 -17.55 -8.25 2.38
N THR A 5 -18.60 -8.91 2.88
CA THR A 5 -18.49 -10.29 3.34
C THR A 5 -18.04 -11.12 2.14
N PRO A 6 -16.91 -11.85 2.22
CA PRO A 6 -16.49 -12.71 1.13
C PRO A 6 -17.61 -13.71 0.84
N ASN A 7 -17.99 -13.85 -0.43
CA ASN A 7 -18.93 -14.90 -0.84
C ASN A 7 -18.22 -16.23 -0.58
N LEU A 8 -18.66 -16.96 0.43
CA LEU A 8 -18.07 -18.24 0.80
C LEU A 8 -18.70 -19.33 -0.05
N ALA A 9 -17.86 -20.17 -0.66
CA ALA A 9 -18.30 -21.28 -1.48
C ALA A 9 -18.11 -22.64 -0.79
N VAL A 10 -18.92 -23.62 -1.16
CA VAL A 10 -18.76 -25.02 -0.78
C VAL A 10 -18.15 -25.78 -1.94
N LEU A 11 -16.96 -26.34 -1.75
CA LEU A 11 -16.36 -27.28 -2.71
C LEU A 11 -16.86 -28.69 -2.38
N LEU A 12 -17.85 -29.15 -3.15
CA LEU A 12 -18.47 -30.46 -2.99
C LEU A 12 -17.74 -31.51 -3.83
N VAL A 13 -17.30 -32.62 -3.23
CA VAL A 13 -16.56 -33.71 -3.88
C VAL A 13 -17.29 -35.02 -3.65
N GLU A 14 -17.87 -35.58 -4.70
CA GLU A 14 -18.67 -36.80 -4.64
C GLU A 14 -18.61 -37.47 -6.01
N ASP A 15 -18.30 -38.77 -6.10
CA ASP A 15 -18.18 -39.48 -7.38
C ASP A 15 -19.55 -39.90 -7.94
N ASP A 16 -20.50 -40.27 -7.08
CA ASP A 16 -21.87 -40.59 -7.48
C ASP A 16 -22.62 -39.34 -7.95
N ALA A 17 -23.03 -39.35 -9.22
CA ALA A 17 -23.70 -38.21 -9.84
C ALA A 17 -25.06 -37.87 -9.21
N HIS A 18 -25.80 -38.85 -8.70
CA HIS A 18 -27.10 -38.62 -8.06
C HIS A 18 -26.93 -38.03 -6.67
N VAL A 19 -25.99 -38.55 -5.89
CA VAL A 19 -25.68 -38.01 -4.55
C VAL A 19 -25.13 -36.60 -4.68
N ARG A 20 -24.21 -36.37 -5.62
CA ARG A 20 -23.64 -35.04 -5.89
C ARG A 20 -24.71 -34.03 -6.24
N LEU A 21 -25.62 -34.39 -7.15
CA LEU A 21 -26.74 -33.53 -7.55
C LEU A 21 -27.69 -33.25 -6.38
N GLY A 22 -28.01 -34.25 -5.56
CA GLY A 22 -28.89 -34.07 -4.40
C GLY A 22 -28.29 -33.13 -3.35
N CYS A 23 -27.00 -33.30 -3.03
CA CYS A 23 -26.28 -32.39 -2.13
C CYS A 23 -26.19 -30.97 -2.70
N GLU A 24 -25.90 -30.83 -3.99
CA GLU A 24 -25.82 -29.54 -4.68
C GLU A 24 -27.16 -28.81 -4.61
N GLN A 25 -28.26 -29.48 -4.93
CA GLN A 25 -29.61 -28.92 -4.86
C GLN A 25 -30.01 -28.52 -3.44
N ALA A 26 -29.72 -29.36 -2.44
CA ALA A 26 -30.02 -29.07 -1.03
C ALA A 26 -29.36 -27.78 -0.55
N LEU A 27 -28.11 -27.56 -0.94
CA LEU A 27 -27.35 -26.36 -0.56
C LEU A 27 -27.78 -25.13 -1.37
N GLN A 28 -28.02 -25.28 -2.68
CA GLN A 28 -28.47 -24.18 -3.54
C GLN A 28 -29.86 -23.65 -3.14
N LEU A 29 -30.76 -24.51 -2.66
CA LEU A 29 -32.09 -24.10 -2.15
C LEU A 29 -32.00 -23.16 -0.95
N GLU A 30 -30.87 -23.18 -0.24
CA GLU A 30 -30.59 -22.35 0.94
C GLU A 30 -29.62 -21.19 0.62
N ASP A 31 -29.52 -20.82 -0.66
CA ASP A 31 -28.66 -19.76 -1.21
C ASP A 31 -27.16 -19.94 -0.92
N ILE A 32 -26.71 -21.19 -0.75
CA ILE A 32 -25.29 -21.51 -0.54
C ILE A 32 -24.63 -21.74 -1.90
N GLU A 33 -23.57 -20.99 -2.19
CA GLU A 33 -22.79 -21.17 -3.43
C GLU A 33 -22.04 -22.51 -3.40
N VAL A 34 -22.29 -23.38 -4.39
CA VAL A 34 -21.68 -24.71 -4.47
C VAL A 34 -20.86 -24.84 -5.75
N GLN A 35 -19.67 -25.40 -5.60
CA GLN A 35 -18.80 -25.82 -6.69
C GLN A 35 -18.60 -27.33 -6.61
N SER A 36 -19.25 -28.08 -7.50
CA SER A 36 -19.20 -29.53 -7.48
C SER A 36 -18.04 -30.10 -8.32
N CYS A 37 -17.43 -31.16 -7.81
CA CYS A 37 -16.35 -31.95 -8.40
C CYS A 37 -16.65 -33.45 -8.27
N ASP A 38 -16.19 -34.24 -9.23
CA ASP A 38 -16.33 -35.70 -9.27
C ASP A 38 -15.10 -36.45 -8.74
N SER A 39 -14.02 -35.73 -8.40
CA SER A 39 -12.79 -36.33 -7.87
C SER A 39 -12.02 -35.37 -6.95
N ALA A 40 -11.27 -35.93 -5.99
CA ALA A 40 -10.43 -35.19 -5.06
C ALA A 40 -9.30 -34.43 -5.77
N GLU A 41 -8.74 -34.97 -6.85
CA GLU A 41 -7.68 -34.33 -7.64
C GLU A 41 -8.16 -33.07 -8.37
N ARG A 42 -9.45 -33.03 -8.77
CA ARG A 42 -10.06 -31.80 -9.30
C ARG A 42 -10.29 -30.77 -8.20
N ALA A 43 -10.68 -31.22 -7.02
CA ALA A 43 -10.86 -30.35 -5.86
C ALA A 43 -9.54 -29.69 -5.43
N MET A 44 -8.45 -30.47 -5.32
CA MET A 44 -7.12 -29.97 -4.95
C MET A 44 -6.58 -28.89 -5.88
N ARG A 45 -6.95 -28.91 -7.18
CA ARG A 45 -6.58 -27.83 -8.11
C ARG A 45 -7.26 -26.49 -7.84
N ARG A 46 -8.32 -26.47 -7.03
CA ARG A 46 -9.07 -25.27 -6.64
C ARG A 46 -8.73 -24.80 -5.22
N ILE A 47 -8.03 -25.62 -4.44
CA ILE A 47 -7.66 -25.32 -3.06
C ILE A 47 -6.35 -24.54 -3.05
N SER A 48 -6.35 -23.41 -2.33
CA SER A 48 -5.19 -22.59 -2.05
C SER A 48 -5.29 -22.03 -0.63
N ALA A 49 -4.21 -21.43 -0.12
CA ALA A 49 -4.20 -20.81 1.21
C ALA A 49 -5.25 -19.68 1.35
N ASP A 50 -5.65 -19.07 0.24
CA ASP A 50 -6.63 -17.98 0.17
C ASP A 50 -8.04 -18.46 -0.21
N PHE A 51 -8.26 -19.78 -0.31
CA PHE A 51 -9.56 -20.34 -0.67
C PHE A 51 -10.65 -19.89 0.33
N SER A 52 -11.65 -19.18 -0.20
CA SER A 52 -12.74 -18.59 0.58
C SER A 52 -13.94 -19.54 0.60
N GLY A 53 -13.82 -20.63 1.34
CA GLY A 53 -14.85 -21.65 1.38
C GLY A 53 -14.56 -22.80 2.32
N ILE A 54 -15.36 -23.86 2.20
CA ILE A 54 -15.18 -25.13 2.90
C ILE A 54 -15.14 -26.29 1.90
N ILE A 55 -14.69 -27.46 2.36
CA ILE A 55 -14.74 -28.71 1.58
C ILE A 55 -15.81 -29.62 2.17
N VAL A 56 -16.65 -30.20 1.32
CA VAL A 56 -17.55 -31.29 1.67
C VAL A 56 -17.21 -32.46 0.75
N SER A 57 -16.74 -33.59 1.28
CA SER A 57 -16.21 -34.69 0.46
C SER A 57 -16.76 -36.03 0.91
N ASP A 58 -17.10 -36.92 -0.03
CA ASP A 58 -17.17 -38.35 0.29
C ASP A 58 -15.79 -38.85 0.73
N ILE A 59 -15.75 -39.77 1.68
CA ILE A 59 -14.56 -40.51 2.06
C ILE A 59 -14.17 -41.50 0.97
N ARG A 60 -15.14 -42.21 0.36
CA ARG A 60 -14.86 -43.26 -0.62
C ARG A 60 -14.89 -42.71 -2.04
N LEU A 61 -13.82 -42.04 -2.42
CA LEU A 61 -13.64 -41.54 -3.79
C LEU A 61 -12.71 -42.49 -4.59
N PRO A 62 -12.90 -42.60 -5.91
CA PRO A 62 -11.93 -43.23 -6.80
C PRO A 62 -10.62 -42.43 -6.83
N GLY A 63 -9.48 -43.10 -6.67
CA GLY A 63 -8.17 -42.43 -6.65
C GLY A 63 -7.82 -41.95 -5.24
N MET A 64 -7.63 -40.64 -5.08
CA MET A 64 -7.41 -40.03 -3.77
C MET A 64 -8.70 -40.06 -2.94
N ASP A 65 -8.64 -40.73 -1.78
CA ASP A 65 -9.77 -40.83 -0.86
C ASP A 65 -9.99 -39.53 -0.05
N GLY A 66 -11.15 -39.39 0.59
CA GLY A 66 -11.48 -38.17 1.33
C GLY A 66 -10.61 -37.93 2.58
N MET A 67 -9.98 -38.97 3.12
CA MET A 67 -9.04 -38.84 4.25
C MET A 67 -7.68 -38.29 3.79
N ALA A 68 -7.21 -38.72 2.62
CA ALA A 68 -6.05 -38.15 1.96
C ALA A 68 -6.30 -36.70 1.53
N LEU A 69 -7.49 -36.41 0.98
CA LEU A 69 -7.91 -35.04 0.66
C LEU A 69 -7.89 -34.14 1.91
N LEU A 70 -8.41 -34.61 3.05
CA LEU A 70 -8.34 -33.89 4.32
C LEU A 70 -6.88 -33.56 4.70
N ALA A 71 -5.98 -34.54 4.59
CA ALA A 71 -4.58 -34.35 4.93
C ALA A 71 -3.90 -33.33 4.02
N GLU A 72 -4.11 -33.40 2.70
CA GLU A 72 -3.55 -32.45 1.74
C GLU A 72 -4.15 -31.04 1.90
N ALA A 73 -5.47 -30.94 2.06
CA ALA A 73 -6.15 -29.66 2.29
C ALA A 73 -5.62 -28.97 3.55
N ARG A 74 -5.39 -29.72 4.64
CA ARG A 74 -4.79 -29.19 5.87
C ARG A 74 -3.32 -28.81 5.72
N ALA A 75 -2.58 -29.47 4.84
CA ALA A 75 -1.21 -29.08 4.53
C ALA A 75 -1.16 -27.74 3.78
N VAL A 76 -2.18 -27.44 2.98
CA VAL A 76 -2.33 -26.14 2.30
C VAL A 76 -2.83 -25.06 3.27
N ASP A 77 -3.89 -25.34 4.02
CA ASP A 77 -4.45 -24.45 5.04
C ASP A 77 -4.98 -25.26 6.24
N PRO A 78 -4.27 -25.25 7.40
CA PRO A 78 -4.69 -25.97 8.60
C PRO A 78 -6.04 -25.52 9.19
N GLU A 79 -6.52 -24.33 8.83
CA GLU A 79 -7.79 -23.77 9.31
C GLU A 79 -8.93 -23.88 8.28
N LEU A 80 -8.72 -24.61 7.16
CA LEU A 80 -9.76 -24.90 6.17
C LEU A 80 -10.71 -25.99 6.69
N PRO A 81 -12.02 -25.70 6.88
CA PRO A 81 -12.97 -26.72 7.31
C PRO A 81 -13.21 -27.77 6.23
N VAL A 82 -13.11 -29.04 6.62
CA VAL A 82 -13.41 -30.20 5.77
C VAL A 82 -14.47 -31.03 6.46
N VAL A 83 -15.63 -31.18 5.82
CA VAL A 83 -16.73 -32.05 6.24
C VAL A 83 -16.66 -33.33 5.42
N LEU A 84 -16.64 -34.48 6.10
CA LEU A 84 -16.56 -35.78 5.43
C LEU A 84 -17.91 -36.49 5.45
N ILE A 85 -18.31 -37.02 4.30
CA ILE A 85 -19.52 -37.82 4.13
C ILE A 85 -19.11 -39.29 3.94
N THR A 86 -19.82 -40.25 4.53
CA THR A 86 -19.55 -41.67 4.29
C THR A 86 -20.80 -42.53 4.30
N GLY A 87 -20.79 -43.66 3.59
CA GLY A 87 -21.87 -44.66 3.60
C GLY A 87 -21.69 -45.86 4.53
N HIS A 88 -20.69 -45.86 5.41
CA HIS A 88 -20.54 -46.90 6.43
C HIS A 88 -20.45 -46.27 7.82
N GLY A 89 -21.36 -46.65 8.72
CA GLY A 89 -21.40 -46.27 10.15
C GLY A 89 -20.24 -46.80 10.99
N ASP A 90 -19.03 -46.81 10.42
CA ASP A 90 -17.81 -47.14 11.13
C ASP A 90 -17.41 -45.95 12.00
N VAL A 91 -17.88 -45.98 13.25
CA VAL A 91 -17.51 -45.03 14.30
C VAL A 91 -16.01 -44.86 14.41
N SER A 92 -15.21 -45.89 14.12
CA SER A 92 -13.74 -45.81 14.18
C SER A 92 -13.16 -44.89 13.09
N LEU A 93 -13.78 -44.86 11.91
CA LEU A 93 -13.41 -43.97 10.81
C LEU A 93 -13.80 -42.53 11.12
N ALA A 94 -15.00 -42.29 11.66
CA ALA A 94 -15.43 -40.97 12.11
C ALA A 94 -14.49 -40.40 13.20
N VAL A 95 -14.15 -41.21 14.20
CA VAL A 95 -13.18 -40.81 15.24
C VAL A 95 -11.81 -40.51 14.63
N ARG A 96 -11.37 -41.29 13.63
CA ARG A 96 -10.10 -41.03 12.93
C ARG A 96 -10.15 -39.73 12.14
N ALA A 97 -11.23 -39.47 11.40
CA ALA A 97 -11.44 -38.22 10.67
C ALA A 97 -11.35 -37.00 11.60
N MET A 98 -12.06 -37.03 12.73
CA MET A 98 -12.02 -35.94 13.72
C MET A 98 -10.62 -35.77 14.32
N LYS A 99 -9.93 -36.87 14.65
CA LYS A 99 -8.53 -36.81 15.13
C LYS A 99 -7.57 -36.27 14.07
N SER A 100 -7.83 -36.54 12.79
CA SER A 100 -7.08 -36.00 11.66
C SER A 100 -7.46 -34.56 11.29
N GLY A 101 -8.36 -33.93 12.06
CA GLY A 101 -8.72 -32.51 11.92
C GLY A 101 -9.88 -32.22 10.97
N ALA A 102 -10.71 -33.21 10.66
CA ALA A 102 -12.00 -32.94 10.02
C ALA A 102 -12.83 -31.99 10.90
N HIS A 103 -13.60 -31.12 10.25
CA HIS A 103 -14.48 -30.20 10.96
C HIS A 103 -15.72 -30.89 11.49
N ASP A 104 -16.34 -31.72 10.66
CA ASP A 104 -17.50 -32.54 11.01
C ASP A 104 -17.58 -33.77 10.09
N PHE A 105 -18.50 -34.67 10.41
CA PHE A 105 -18.71 -35.93 9.72
C PHE A 105 -20.21 -36.23 9.56
N ILE A 106 -20.60 -36.73 8.39
CA ILE A 106 -21.98 -37.04 8.02
C ILE A 106 -22.07 -38.49 7.53
N GLU A 107 -22.96 -39.27 8.14
CA GLU A 107 -23.25 -40.65 7.74
C GLU A 107 -24.42 -40.69 6.74
N LYS A 108 -24.29 -41.43 5.63
CA LYS A 108 -25.37 -41.73 4.68
C LYS A 108 -26.22 -42.90 5.24
N PRO A 109 -27.56 -42.82 5.16
CA PRO A 109 -28.36 -41.73 4.59
C PRO A 109 -28.54 -40.57 5.57
N PHE A 110 -28.45 -39.33 5.07
CA PHE A 110 -28.68 -38.09 5.83
C PHE A 110 -29.83 -37.28 5.22
N SER A 111 -30.45 -36.41 6.03
CA SER A 111 -31.44 -35.45 5.51
C SER A 111 -30.74 -34.24 4.86
N PRO A 112 -31.36 -33.61 3.85
CA PRO A 112 -30.91 -32.34 3.30
C PRO A 112 -30.69 -31.26 4.38
N ASP A 113 -31.62 -31.16 5.34
CA ASP A 113 -31.56 -30.19 6.43
C ASP A 113 -30.30 -30.37 7.30
N TYR A 114 -29.92 -31.63 7.58
CA TYR A 114 -28.72 -31.93 8.37
C TYR A 114 -27.43 -31.55 7.63
N LEU A 115 -27.36 -31.81 6.32
CA LEU A 115 -26.24 -31.38 5.49
C LEU A 115 -26.10 -29.85 5.52
N VAL A 116 -27.21 -29.13 5.31
CA VAL A 116 -27.24 -27.66 5.35
C VAL A 116 -26.78 -27.14 6.70
N GLU A 117 -27.25 -27.71 7.81
CA GLU A 117 -26.87 -27.29 9.16
C GLU A 117 -25.36 -27.45 9.41
N VAL A 118 -24.78 -28.60 9.05
CA VAL A 118 -23.35 -28.86 9.19
C VAL A 118 -22.54 -27.89 8.31
N VAL A 119 -22.96 -27.70 7.06
CA VAL A 119 -22.30 -26.78 6.13
C VAL A 119 -22.36 -25.33 6.62
N ARG A 120 -23.50 -24.86 7.15
CA ARG A 120 -23.63 -23.51 7.71
C ARG A 120 -22.66 -23.28 8.87
N ARG A 121 -22.56 -24.22 9.80
CA ARG A 121 -21.61 -24.14 10.93
C ARG A 121 -20.16 -24.08 10.45
N ALA A 122 -19.84 -24.86 9.41
CA ALA A 122 -18.51 -24.85 8.78
C ALA A 122 -18.20 -23.52 8.09
N LEU A 123 -19.17 -22.97 7.34
CA LEU A 123 -19.05 -21.68 6.66
C LEU A 123 -18.90 -20.52 7.66
N ASP A 124 -19.68 -20.51 8.74
CA ASP A 124 -19.58 -19.51 9.80
C ASP A 124 -18.20 -19.54 10.47
N LYS A 125 -17.67 -20.75 10.75
CA LYS A 125 -16.31 -20.91 11.26
C LYS A 125 -15.29 -20.34 10.28
N ARG A 126 -15.39 -20.66 8.98
CA ARG A 126 -14.47 -20.13 7.96
C ARG A 126 -14.55 -18.61 7.87
N ARG A 127 -15.76 -18.03 7.90
CA ARG A 127 -15.97 -16.58 7.91
C ARG A 127 -15.21 -15.92 9.04
N LEU A 128 -15.40 -16.41 10.27
CA LEU A 128 -14.74 -15.87 11.46
C LEU A 128 -13.22 -16.03 11.40
N THR A 129 -12.71 -17.18 10.93
CA THR A 129 -11.27 -17.38 10.75
C THR A 129 -10.68 -16.36 9.77
N LEU A 130 -11.31 -16.15 8.61
CA LEU A 130 -10.84 -15.19 7.61
C LEU A 130 -10.93 -13.75 8.12
N GLU A 131 -11.95 -13.41 8.89
CA GLU A 131 -12.09 -12.10 9.53
C GLU A 131 -10.97 -11.86 10.55
N VAL A 132 -10.69 -12.82 11.44
CA VAL A 132 -9.57 -12.72 12.41
C VAL A 132 -8.23 -12.60 11.70
N ARG A 133 -7.99 -13.38 10.64
CA ARG A 133 -6.76 -13.27 9.82
C ARG A 133 -6.62 -11.87 9.21
N SER A 134 -7.70 -11.34 8.63
CA SER A 134 -7.73 -9.99 8.06
C SER A 134 -7.44 -8.92 9.10
N LEU A 135 -8.07 -9.00 10.29
CA LEU A 135 -7.84 -8.05 11.38
C LEU A 135 -6.41 -8.11 11.92
N ARG A 136 -5.84 -9.31 12.10
CA ARG A 136 -4.44 -9.48 12.51
C ARG A 136 -3.48 -8.90 11.48
N ALA A 137 -3.69 -9.17 10.19
CA ALA A 137 -2.88 -8.61 9.12
C ALA A 137 -2.96 -7.06 9.10
N GLN A 138 -4.13 -6.48 9.36
CA GLN A 138 -4.29 -5.02 9.46
C GLN A 138 -3.51 -4.43 10.64
N LEU A 139 -3.48 -5.11 11.81
CA LEU A 139 -2.72 -4.67 12.98
C LEU A 139 -1.21 -4.76 12.77
N GLU A 140 -0.72 -5.86 12.20
CA GLU A 140 0.71 -6.02 11.86
C GLU A 140 1.16 -4.98 10.83
N ASN A 141 0.35 -4.77 9.77
CA ASN A 141 0.62 -3.74 8.77
C ASN A 141 0.68 -2.35 9.40
N ARG A 142 -0.17 -2.04 10.39
CA ARG A 142 -0.14 -0.74 11.08
C ARG A 142 1.16 -0.52 11.85
N GLY A 143 1.66 -1.52 12.57
CA GLY A 143 2.94 -1.45 13.28
C GLY A 143 4.12 -1.22 12.32
N GLN A 144 4.16 -1.96 11.21
CA GLN A 144 5.19 -1.80 10.18
C GLN A 144 5.14 -0.44 9.49
N LEU A 145 3.94 0.10 9.27
CA LEU A 145 3.76 1.44 8.70
C LEU A 145 4.22 2.55 9.66
N GLU A 146 4.05 2.38 10.97
CA GLU A 146 4.54 3.34 11.97
C GLU A 146 6.08 3.36 12.05
N GLU A 147 6.73 2.22 11.88
CA GLU A 147 8.20 2.11 11.81
C GLU A 147 8.77 2.74 10.53
N ARG A 148 8.09 2.58 9.39
CA ARG A 148 8.55 3.09 8.08
C ARG A 148 8.18 4.55 7.85
N LEU A 149 6.94 4.94 8.12
CA LEU A 149 6.43 6.30 7.92
C LEU A 149 6.48 7.09 9.24
N ILE A 150 7.71 7.46 9.60
CA ILE A 150 8.03 8.15 10.84
C ILE A 150 7.28 9.49 10.94
N GLY A 151 6.61 9.69 12.07
CA GLY A 151 5.93 10.93 12.42
C GLY A 151 4.75 10.68 13.36
N ARG A 152 4.61 11.51 14.38
CA ARG A 152 3.50 11.49 15.34
C ARG A 152 2.42 12.52 15.01
N SER A 153 2.66 13.37 14.02
CA SER A 153 1.69 14.39 13.66
C SER A 153 0.35 13.84 13.19
N PRO A 154 -0.76 14.57 13.42
CA PRO A 154 -2.07 14.20 12.88
C PRO A 154 -2.04 14.06 11.36
N ALA A 155 -1.18 14.83 10.68
CA ALA A 155 -1.01 14.74 9.24
C ALA A 155 -0.39 13.40 8.81
N MET A 156 0.66 12.94 9.51
CA MET A 156 1.26 11.63 9.25
C MET A 156 0.35 10.46 9.68
N ALA A 157 -0.44 10.63 10.74
CA ALA A 157 -1.46 9.64 11.12
C ALA A 157 -2.50 9.44 10.01
N ARG A 158 -2.98 10.53 9.40
CA ARG A 158 -3.89 10.46 8.24
C ARG A 158 -3.23 9.79 7.03
N VAL A 159 -1.97 10.10 6.74
CA VAL A 159 -1.21 9.44 5.66
C VAL A 159 -1.16 7.94 5.88
N ARG A 160 -0.79 7.47 7.09
CA ARG A 160 -0.76 6.04 7.41
C ARG A 160 -2.13 5.37 7.28
N GLN A 161 -3.20 6.04 7.70
CA GLN A 161 -4.56 5.53 7.55
C GLN A 161 -4.96 5.40 6.08
N LEU A 162 -4.64 6.38 5.24
CA LEU A 162 -4.87 6.31 3.79
C LEU A 162 -4.07 5.19 3.14
N VAL A 163 -2.78 5.05 3.49
CA VAL A 163 -1.95 3.93 3.00
C VAL A 163 -2.56 2.59 3.37
N ALA A 164 -2.94 2.39 4.64
CA ALA A 164 -3.55 1.15 5.09
C ALA A 164 -4.88 0.86 4.37
N SER A 165 -5.72 1.88 4.16
CA SER A 165 -6.99 1.75 3.45
C SER A 165 -6.80 1.44 1.96
N LEU A 166 -5.79 2.03 1.32
CA LEU A 166 -5.54 1.87 -0.11
C LEU A 166 -4.68 0.63 -0.42
N ALA A 167 -3.95 0.08 0.55
CA ALA A 167 -3.06 -1.06 0.35
C ALA A 167 -3.79 -2.27 -0.26
N ASN A 168 -4.96 -2.62 0.27
CA ASN A 168 -5.76 -3.75 -0.20
C ASN A 168 -6.59 -3.46 -1.47
N SER A 169 -6.59 -2.23 -1.97
CA SER A 169 -7.32 -1.86 -3.18
C SER A 169 -6.49 -2.15 -4.44
N ALA A 170 -7.16 -2.64 -5.49
CA ALA A 170 -6.58 -2.74 -6.83
C ALA A 170 -6.54 -1.40 -7.58
N ALA A 171 -7.12 -0.33 -7.00
CA ALA A 171 -7.15 0.99 -7.60
C ALA A 171 -5.74 1.59 -7.74
N ASP A 172 -5.57 2.33 -8.83
CA ASP A 172 -4.37 3.13 -9.06
C ASP A 172 -4.36 4.34 -8.13
N VAL A 173 -3.17 4.72 -7.67
CA VAL A 173 -3.00 5.75 -6.64
C VAL A 173 -2.12 6.87 -7.17
N LEU A 174 -2.57 8.11 -7.01
CA LEU A 174 -1.79 9.31 -7.27
C LEU A 174 -1.30 9.89 -5.93
N ILE A 175 0.01 9.91 -5.72
CA ILE A 175 0.66 10.50 -4.56
C ILE A 175 1.07 11.93 -4.89
N GLU A 176 0.51 12.89 -4.17
CA GLU A 176 0.78 14.31 -4.36
C GLU A 176 1.65 14.83 -3.22
N GLY A 177 2.76 15.48 -3.54
CA GLY A 177 3.59 16.11 -2.51
C GLY A 177 4.88 16.68 -3.07
N GLU A 178 5.46 17.64 -2.37
CA GLU A 178 6.67 18.31 -2.81
C GLU A 178 7.87 17.35 -2.97
N THR A 179 8.92 17.82 -3.65
CA THR A 179 10.16 17.07 -3.76
C THR A 179 10.75 16.79 -2.38
N GLY A 180 11.17 15.55 -2.15
CA GLY A 180 11.82 15.15 -0.90
C GLY A 180 10.86 14.88 0.27
N THR A 181 9.54 14.89 0.08
CA THR A 181 8.55 14.58 1.14
C THR A 181 8.45 13.10 1.51
N GLY A 182 8.91 12.20 0.62
CA GLY A 182 8.90 10.75 0.82
C GLY A 182 7.94 9.96 -0.08
N LYS A 183 7.54 10.50 -1.23
CA LYS A 183 6.57 9.85 -2.15
C LYS A 183 6.92 8.40 -2.52
N GLU A 184 8.18 8.11 -2.85
CA GLU A 184 8.62 6.74 -3.16
C GLU A 184 8.47 5.80 -1.95
N LEU A 185 8.77 6.28 -0.74
CA LEU A 185 8.61 5.47 0.47
C LEU A 185 7.14 5.12 0.71
N VAL A 186 6.23 6.07 0.48
CA VAL A 186 4.78 5.84 0.54
C VAL A 186 4.34 4.82 -0.52
N ALA A 187 4.85 4.92 -1.75
CA ALA A 187 4.57 3.96 -2.81
C ALA A 187 5.04 2.54 -2.46
N ARG A 188 6.22 2.41 -1.84
CA ARG A 188 6.72 1.12 -1.35
C ARG A 188 5.84 0.55 -0.24
N CYS A 189 5.40 1.39 0.70
CA CYS A 189 4.49 0.99 1.76
C CYS A 189 3.14 0.48 1.19
N LEU A 190 2.59 1.15 0.16
CA LEU A 190 1.37 0.69 -0.52
C LEU A 190 1.55 -0.69 -1.18
N HIS A 191 2.72 -0.95 -1.76
CA HIS A 191 3.05 -2.22 -2.38
C HIS A 191 3.18 -3.34 -1.35
N GLU A 192 3.98 -3.13 -0.31
CA GLU A 192 4.30 -4.14 0.72
C GLU A 192 3.09 -4.50 1.59
N ALA A 193 2.22 -3.53 1.87
CA ALA A 193 0.99 -3.76 2.63
C ALA A 193 -0.14 -4.35 1.78
N GLY A 194 0.01 -4.37 0.44
CA GLY A 194 -1.04 -4.81 -0.48
C GLY A 194 -0.96 -6.29 -0.88
N PRO A 195 -1.95 -6.80 -1.64
CA PRO A 195 -2.02 -8.19 -2.07
C PRO A 195 -0.91 -8.57 -3.06
N ARG A 196 -0.30 -7.57 -3.74
CA ARG A 196 0.76 -7.76 -4.74
C ARG A 196 2.18 -7.65 -4.17
N ARG A 197 2.34 -7.72 -2.83
CA ARG A 197 3.64 -7.59 -2.14
C ARG A 197 4.70 -8.60 -2.52
N SER A 198 4.31 -9.75 -3.07
CA SER A 198 5.23 -10.80 -3.55
C SER A 198 5.70 -10.55 -4.99
N GLY A 199 5.03 -9.65 -5.73
CA GLY A 199 5.41 -9.25 -7.07
C GLY A 199 6.48 -8.17 -7.09
N ASN A 200 6.95 -7.81 -8.29
CA ASN A 200 8.00 -6.81 -8.43
C ASN A 200 7.47 -5.38 -8.15
N PHE A 201 8.20 -4.62 -7.33
CA PHE A 201 8.06 -3.16 -7.26
C PHE A 201 9.04 -2.51 -8.25
N VAL A 202 8.52 -1.96 -9.35
CA VAL A 202 9.33 -1.35 -10.42
C VAL A 202 9.13 0.16 -10.41
N ALA A 203 10.18 0.88 -10.03
CA ALA A 203 10.20 2.35 -10.03
C ALA A 203 10.75 2.90 -11.36
N ILE A 204 10.05 3.90 -11.91
CA ILE A 204 10.45 4.64 -13.11
C ILE A 204 10.45 6.12 -12.74
N ASN A 205 11.61 6.76 -12.86
CA ASN A 205 11.67 8.22 -12.84
C ASN A 205 11.34 8.74 -14.24
N CYS A 206 10.19 9.41 -14.38
CA CYS A 206 9.68 9.89 -15.66
C CYS A 206 10.41 11.14 -16.18
N GLY A 207 11.08 11.91 -15.32
CA GLY A 207 11.90 13.06 -15.71
C GLY A 207 13.34 12.71 -16.09
N GLY A 208 13.84 11.55 -15.67
CA GLY A 208 15.24 11.13 -15.85
C GLY A 208 15.50 10.26 -17.09
N LEU A 209 14.47 9.86 -17.83
CA LEU A 209 14.61 8.89 -18.94
C LEU A 209 14.70 9.60 -20.29
N PRO A 210 15.81 9.45 -21.05
CA PRO A 210 15.91 10.02 -22.39
C PRO A 210 14.86 9.46 -23.34
N GLU A 211 14.31 10.30 -24.21
CA GLU A 211 13.23 9.89 -25.14
C GLU A 211 13.64 8.77 -26.09
N THR A 212 14.90 8.77 -26.52
CA THR A 212 15.47 7.72 -27.38
C THR A 212 15.55 6.36 -26.71
N LEU A 213 15.59 6.29 -25.38
CA LEU A 213 15.66 5.05 -24.61
C LEU A 213 14.32 4.63 -24.02
N PHE A 214 13.33 5.53 -24.02
CA PHE A 214 12.03 5.29 -23.40
C PHE A 214 11.41 3.99 -23.89
N ASP A 215 11.28 3.82 -25.21
CA ASP A 215 10.56 2.66 -25.73
C ASP A 215 11.26 1.33 -25.38
N SER A 216 12.58 1.29 -25.49
CA SER A 216 13.40 0.11 -25.21
C SER A 216 13.45 -0.25 -23.72
N GLU A 217 13.44 0.75 -22.83
CA GLU A 217 13.42 0.49 -21.39
C GLU A 217 12.03 0.18 -20.84
N ILE A 218 10.99 0.84 -21.34
CA ILE A 218 9.64 0.78 -20.79
C ILE A 218 8.89 -0.42 -21.37
N PHE A 219 8.91 -0.58 -22.69
CA PHE A 219 8.19 -1.65 -23.41
C PHE A 219 9.08 -2.84 -23.74
N GLY A 220 10.40 -2.65 -23.83
CA GLY A 220 11.33 -3.72 -24.21
C GLY A 220 11.48 -3.85 -25.73
N HIS A 221 12.35 -4.75 -26.15
CA HIS A 221 12.63 -4.98 -27.58
C HIS A 221 12.97 -6.44 -27.87
N GLU A 222 12.68 -6.87 -29.10
CA GLU A 222 13.17 -8.13 -29.65
C GLU A 222 14.58 -7.97 -30.25
N ALA A 223 15.27 -9.10 -30.44
CA ALA A 223 16.56 -9.10 -31.12
C ALA A 223 16.40 -8.57 -32.55
N GLY A 224 17.23 -7.61 -32.95
CA GLY A 224 17.20 -6.97 -34.26
C GLY A 224 16.20 -5.81 -34.42
N ALA A 225 15.52 -5.38 -33.35
CA ALA A 225 14.54 -4.29 -33.42
C ALA A 225 15.13 -2.93 -33.85
N TYR A 226 16.41 -2.68 -33.58
CA TYR A 226 17.16 -1.50 -34.02
C TYR A 226 18.67 -1.80 -34.08
N THR A 227 19.46 -0.90 -34.67
CA THR A 227 20.92 -1.03 -34.76
C THR A 227 21.55 -1.10 -33.36
N GLY A 228 22.09 -2.27 -32.98
CA GLY A 228 22.65 -2.53 -31.66
C GLY A 228 21.78 -3.39 -30.74
N ALA A 229 20.55 -3.74 -31.14
CA ALA A 229 19.66 -4.64 -30.40
C ALA A 229 20.05 -6.12 -30.58
N GLY A 230 21.19 -6.53 -30.03
CA GLY A 230 21.73 -7.89 -30.21
C GLY A 230 21.00 -8.99 -29.44
N LYS A 231 20.20 -8.66 -28.42
CA LYS A 231 19.45 -9.61 -27.60
C LYS A 231 18.09 -9.03 -27.23
N ARG A 232 17.11 -9.91 -26.96
CA ARG A 232 15.81 -9.51 -26.41
C ARG A 232 15.98 -8.87 -25.03
N ARG A 233 15.21 -7.81 -24.76
CA ARG A 233 15.12 -7.14 -23.46
C ARG A 233 13.68 -7.08 -22.98
N ILE A 234 13.46 -7.46 -21.73
CA ILE A 234 12.19 -7.30 -21.03
C ILE A 234 12.07 -5.86 -20.54
N GLY A 235 10.97 -5.19 -20.91
CA GLY A 235 10.69 -3.81 -20.51
C GLY A 235 10.26 -3.71 -19.04
N LYS A 236 10.33 -2.50 -18.47
CA LYS A 236 9.96 -2.24 -17.07
C LYS A 236 8.48 -2.52 -16.78
N ILE A 237 7.57 -2.27 -17.72
CA ILE A 237 6.13 -2.56 -17.52
C ILE A 237 5.89 -4.07 -17.49
N GLU A 238 6.50 -4.81 -18.43
CA GLU A 238 6.41 -6.28 -18.44
C GLU A 238 7.00 -6.88 -17.15
N HIS A 239 8.16 -6.37 -16.72
CA HIS A 239 8.79 -6.79 -15.47
C HIS A 239 7.97 -6.48 -14.21
N ALA A 240 7.11 -5.44 -14.25
CA ALA A 240 6.22 -5.06 -13.15
C ALA A 240 4.93 -5.89 -13.09
N SER A 241 4.65 -6.72 -14.11
CA SER A 241 3.45 -7.56 -14.15
C SER A 241 3.40 -8.51 -12.94
N GLY A 242 2.22 -8.65 -12.34
CA GLY A 242 2.01 -9.31 -11.04
C GLY A 242 2.32 -8.43 -9.82
N GLY A 243 2.96 -7.27 -10.01
CA GLY A 243 3.43 -6.39 -8.94
C GLY A 243 2.90 -4.95 -9.03
N THR A 244 3.78 -3.98 -8.83
CA THR A 244 3.45 -2.54 -8.80
C THR A 244 4.41 -1.75 -9.67
N LEU A 245 3.84 -0.93 -10.54
CA LEU A 245 4.54 0.04 -11.38
C LEU A 245 4.48 1.41 -10.69
N PHE A 246 5.62 1.90 -10.21
CA PHE A 246 5.73 3.21 -9.61
C PHE A 246 6.28 4.23 -10.62
N LEU A 247 5.51 5.28 -10.88
CA LEU A 247 5.83 6.37 -11.82
C LEU A 247 6.16 7.63 -11.02
N ASP A 248 7.44 7.92 -10.81
CA ASP A 248 7.90 9.12 -10.09
C ASP A 248 8.05 10.30 -11.04
N GLU A 249 7.70 11.49 -10.54
CA GLU A 249 7.68 12.74 -11.30
C GLU A 249 6.90 12.63 -12.62
N ILE A 250 5.68 12.06 -12.57
CA ILE A 250 4.86 11.82 -13.77
C ILE A 250 4.57 13.11 -14.55
N GLU A 251 4.55 14.26 -13.88
CA GLU A 251 4.40 15.59 -14.50
C GLU A 251 5.53 15.96 -15.46
N ALA A 252 6.71 15.35 -15.30
CA ALA A 252 7.87 15.60 -16.15
C ALA A 252 7.87 14.77 -17.44
N MET A 253 6.90 13.86 -17.61
CA MET A 253 6.82 12.99 -18.78
C MET A 253 6.42 13.77 -20.04
N PRO A 254 7.16 13.67 -21.15
CA PRO A 254 6.76 14.22 -22.45
C PRO A 254 5.40 13.69 -22.96
N LEU A 255 4.64 14.54 -23.67
CA LEU A 255 3.29 14.20 -24.19
C LEU A 255 3.27 12.96 -25.11
N THR A 256 4.34 12.76 -25.89
CA THR A 256 4.51 11.58 -26.76
C THR A 256 4.52 10.29 -25.95
N MET A 257 5.25 10.27 -24.84
CA MET A 257 5.33 9.13 -23.91
C MET A 257 4.03 8.93 -23.14
N GLN A 258 3.38 10.00 -22.71
CA GLN A 258 2.08 9.94 -22.01
C GLN A 258 1.03 9.19 -22.86
N THR A 259 1.04 9.41 -24.18
CA THR A 259 0.12 8.74 -25.11
C THR A 259 0.36 7.23 -25.16
N LYS A 260 1.63 6.80 -25.23
CA LYS A 260 1.98 5.37 -25.26
C LYS A 260 1.69 4.69 -23.92
N LEU A 261 2.00 5.37 -22.81
CA LEU A 261 1.70 4.88 -21.47
C LEU A 261 0.18 4.67 -21.29
N LEU A 262 -0.62 5.67 -21.65
CA LEU A 262 -2.08 5.59 -21.55
C LEU A 262 -2.64 4.36 -22.26
N ARG A 263 -2.16 4.08 -23.48
CA ARG A 263 -2.59 2.93 -24.26
C ARG A 263 -2.36 1.62 -23.51
N VAL A 264 -1.17 1.42 -22.94
CA VAL A 264 -0.86 0.22 -22.15
C VAL A 264 -1.70 0.13 -20.88
N LEU A 265 -1.95 1.26 -20.22
CA LEU A 265 -2.78 1.31 -19.01
C LEU A 265 -4.26 1.01 -19.28
N GLN A 266 -4.77 1.34 -20.46
CA GLN A 266 -6.15 1.08 -20.89
C GLN A 266 -6.32 -0.34 -21.43
N GLU A 267 -5.47 -0.75 -22.37
CA GLU A 267 -5.57 -2.05 -23.06
C GLU A 267 -5.08 -3.21 -22.18
N ARG A 268 -4.32 -2.93 -21.11
CA ARG A 268 -3.66 -3.95 -20.27
C ARG A 268 -2.78 -4.91 -21.08
N THR A 269 -2.26 -4.41 -22.20
CA THR A 269 -1.36 -5.12 -23.11
C THR A 269 -0.26 -4.17 -23.57
N LEU A 270 0.92 -4.72 -23.86
CA LEU A 270 2.00 -4.00 -24.52
C LEU A 270 2.59 -4.79 -25.67
N GLU A 271 3.26 -4.10 -26.59
CA GLU A 271 4.02 -4.68 -27.69
C GLU A 271 5.49 -4.29 -27.52
N ARG A 272 6.42 -5.24 -27.69
CA ARG A 272 7.86 -4.93 -27.70
C ARG A 272 8.24 -4.27 -29.02
N LEU A 273 9.26 -3.42 -28.99
CA LEU A 273 9.84 -2.89 -30.22
C LEU A 273 10.30 -4.03 -31.15
N GLY A 274 9.91 -3.93 -32.41
CA GLY A 274 10.21 -4.94 -33.43
C GLY A 274 9.30 -6.18 -33.40
N SER A 275 8.22 -6.15 -32.60
CA SER A 275 7.21 -7.21 -32.53
C SER A 275 5.80 -6.63 -32.60
N ASN A 276 4.88 -7.38 -33.21
CA ASN A 276 3.44 -7.08 -33.18
C ASN A 276 2.69 -8.04 -32.26
N THR A 277 3.40 -8.80 -31.42
CA THR A 277 2.79 -9.76 -30.51
C THR A 277 2.33 -9.03 -29.25
N PRO A 278 1.01 -8.99 -28.95
CA PRO A 278 0.52 -8.37 -27.73
C PRO A 278 0.88 -9.22 -26.51
N ILE A 279 1.35 -8.56 -25.46
CA ILE A 279 1.74 -9.19 -24.19
C ILE A 279 0.82 -8.65 -23.09
N PRO A 280 0.02 -9.50 -22.42
CA PRO A 280 -0.83 -9.07 -21.32
C PRO A 280 0.02 -8.61 -20.14
N VAL A 281 -0.35 -7.47 -19.56
CA VAL A 281 0.29 -6.91 -18.37
C VAL A 281 -0.74 -6.57 -17.30
N ASP A 282 -0.51 -7.11 -16.11
CA ASP A 282 -1.36 -6.85 -14.96
C ASP A 282 -0.50 -6.32 -13.80
N CYS A 283 -0.38 -5.00 -13.71
CA CYS A 283 0.27 -4.33 -12.61
C CYS A 283 -0.66 -3.28 -12.00
N ARG A 284 -0.47 -3.00 -10.71
CA ARG A 284 -1.04 -1.83 -10.06
C ARG A 284 -0.19 -0.61 -10.38
N VAL A 285 -0.80 0.52 -10.72
CA VAL A 285 -0.06 1.76 -10.97
C VAL A 285 -0.10 2.65 -9.74
N VAL A 286 1.06 3.13 -9.32
CA VAL A 286 1.19 4.20 -8.33
C VAL A 286 1.98 5.33 -8.99
N ALA A 287 1.36 6.48 -9.17
CA ALA A 287 2.01 7.66 -9.73
C ALA A 287 2.35 8.65 -8.61
N ALA A 288 3.42 9.41 -8.77
CA ALA A 288 3.83 10.46 -7.84
C ALA A 288 4.07 11.76 -8.60
N THR A 289 3.59 12.86 -8.01
CA THR A 289 3.76 14.20 -8.58
C THR A 289 4.05 15.25 -7.52
N LYS A 290 4.76 16.32 -7.91
CA LYS A 290 4.98 17.51 -7.08
C LYS A 290 4.12 18.71 -7.47
N THR A 291 3.37 18.61 -8.57
CA THR A 291 2.56 19.69 -9.12
C THR A 291 1.14 19.18 -9.33
N ASP A 292 0.16 20.08 -9.34
CA ASP A 292 -1.21 19.74 -9.70
C ASP A 292 -1.31 19.31 -11.18
N LEU A 293 -1.57 18.03 -11.42
CA LEU A 293 -1.72 17.48 -12.77
C LEU A 293 -2.96 18.02 -13.49
N LYS A 294 -4.01 18.42 -12.76
CA LYS A 294 -5.21 19.03 -13.36
C LYS A 294 -4.87 20.38 -13.95
N LEU A 295 -4.10 21.19 -13.22
CA LEU A 295 -3.61 22.48 -13.71
C LEU A 295 -2.74 22.30 -14.96
N LEU A 296 -1.78 21.36 -14.93
CA LEU A 296 -0.94 21.07 -16.10
C LEU A 296 -1.74 20.56 -17.30
N SER A 297 -2.83 19.84 -17.04
CA SER A 297 -3.76 19.41 -18.09
C SER A 297 -4.49 20.59 -18.73
N ASP A 298 -4.93 21.56 -17.93
CA ASP A 298 -5.64 22.74 -18.44
C ASP A 298 -4.72 23.66 -19.26
N GLU A 299 -3.42 23.62 -18.97
CA GLU A 299 -2.36 24.29 -19.74
C GLU A 299 -1.86 23.50 -20.97
N GLY A 300 -2.39 22.30 -21.22
CA GLY A 300 -1.97 21.45 -22.34
C GLY A 300 -0.58 20.82 -22.19
N ARG A 301 0.01 20.85 -20.99
CA ARG A 301 1.33 20.24 -20.68
C ARG A 301 1.22 18.80 -20.19
N PHE A 302 0.01 18.38 -19.82
CA PHE A 302 -0.31 17.02 -19.43
C PHE A 302 -1.60 16.57 -20.13
N ARG A 303 -1.74 15.31 -20.49
CA ARG A 303 -2.96 14.85 -21.15
C ARG A 303 -4.09 14.63 -20.13
N ALA A 304 -5.27 15.18 -20.41
CA ALA A 304 -6.44 15.06 -19.55
C ALA A 304 -6.88 13.61 -19.33
N ASP A 305 -6.83 12.79 -20.38
CA ASP A 305 -7.21 11.37 -20.35
C ASP A 305 -6.30 10.54 -19.43
N LEU A 306 -4.98 10.78 -19.48
CA LEU A 306 -4.03 10.15 -18.56
C LEU A 306 -4.25 10.61 -17.11
N TYR A 307 -4.55 11.89 -16.88
CA TYR A 307 -4.87 12.41 -15.54
C TYR A 307 -6.05 11.65 -14.94
N TYR A 308 -7.19 11.58 -15.64
CA TYR A 308 -8.37 10.87 -15.11
C TYR A 308 -8.14 9.37 -14.93
N ARG A 309 -7.29 8.77 -15.77
CA ARG A 309 -6.92 7.35 -15.68
C ARG A 309 -6.03 7.05 -14.46
N LEU A 310 -5.21 8.00 -14.01
CA LEU A 310 -4.34 7.85 -12.83
C LEU A 310 -5.00 8.33 -11.53
N ASN A 311 -5.86 9.34 -11.61
CA ASN A 311 -6.47 9.98 -10.45
C ASN A 311 -7.73 9.25 -9.94
N VAL A 312 -7.60 7.94 -9.67
CA VAL A 312 -8.68 7.13 -9.08
C VAL A 312 -8.72 7.29 -7.57
N ALA A 313 -7.55 7.28 -6.92
CA ALA A 313 -7.40 7.58 -5.51
C ALA A 313 -6.20 8.51 -5.28
N THR A 314 -6.41 9.61 -4.57
CA THR A 314 -5.37 10.62 -4.30
C THR A 314 -4.86 10.47 -2.87
N LEU A 315 -3.54 10.51 -2.70
CA LEU A 315 -2.86 10.47 -1.40
C LEU A 315 -1.99 11.72 -1.25
N PRO A 316 -2.45 12.76 -0.53
CA PRO A 316 -1.67 13.96 -0.27
C PRO A 316 -0.61 13.69 0.81
N LEU A 317 0.64 14.06 0.53
CA LEU A 317 1.78 13.93 1.42
C LEU A 317 2.24 15.34 1.84
N PRO A 318 2.04 15.73 3.10
CA PRO A 318 2.31 17.10 3.55
C PRO A 318 3.81 17.42 3.53
N PRO A 319 4.18 18.67 3.21
CA PRO A 319 5.56 19.13 3.34
C PRO A 319 5.99 19.18 4.81
N LEU A 320 7.30 19.12 5.05
CA LEU A 320 7.88 19.01 6.39
C LEU A 320 7.54 20.23 7.27
N ARG A 321 7.42 21.42 6.68
CA ARG A 321 7.00 22.65 7.37
C ARG A 321 5.57 22.63 7.93
N GLU A 322 4.71 21.74 7.45
CA GLU A 322 3.34 21.54 7.96
C GLU A 322 3.27 20.48 9.07
N ARG A 323 4.37 19.74 9.29
CA ARG A 323 4.51 18.71 10.33
C ARG A 323 5.76 18.92 11.18
N ARG A 324 5.95 20.15 11.67
CA ARG A 324 7.19 20.55 12.37
C ARG A 324 7.48 19.74 13.64
N GLU A 325 6.45 19.23 14.29
CA GLU A 325 6.57 18.34 15.46
C GLU A 325 7.25 17.00 15.15
N ASP A 326 7.27 16.57 13.87
CA ASP A 326 7.95 15.36 13.43
C ASP A 326 9.45 15.58 13.15
N ILE A 327 9.90 16.84 13.04
CA ILE A 327 11.28 17.17 12.64
C ILE A 327 12.30 16.58 13.62
N GLY A 328 12.07 16.71 14.92
CA GLY A 328 13.00 16.19 15.94
C GLY A 328 13.17 14.68 15.84
N LEU A 329 12.05 13.95 15.74
CA LEU A 329 12.02 12.50 15.62
C LEU A 329 12.70 12.02 14.32
N LEU A 330 12.39 12.66 13.19
CA LEU A 330 13.02 12.35 11.91
C LEU A 330 14.52 12.62 11.92
N PHE A 331 14.93 13.75 12.50
CA PHE A 331 16.33 14.12 12.60
C PHE A 331 17.12 13.12 13.43
N GLU A 332 16.63 12.75 14.61
CA GLU A 332 17.25 11.75 15.48
C GLU A 332 17.40 10.41 14.75
N HIS A 333 16.35 9.96 14.06
CA HIS A 333 16.39 8.75 13.26
C HIS A 333 17.49 8.80 12.18
N PHE A 334 17.56 9.88 11.40
CA PHE A 334 18.59 10.02 10.37
C PHE A 334 20.00 10.19 10.95
N LEU A 335 20.12 10.80 12.13
CA LEU A 335 21.39 10.95 12.83
C LEU A 335 21.95 9.59 13.25
N LEU A 336 21.10 8.70 13.77
CA LEU A 336 21.49 7.32 14.10
C LEU A 336 21.89 6.53 12.85
N GLN A 337 21.13 6.66 11.75
CA GLN A 337 21.47 6.02 10.48
C GLN A 337 22.79 6.55 9.90
N ALA A 338 23.04 7.85 9.98
CA ALA A 338 24.28 8.47 9.53
C ALA A 338 25.46 8.05 10.41
N SER A 339 25.27 8.01 11.73
CA SER A 339 26.27 7.54 12.71
C SER A 339 26.73 6.11 12.40
N ALA A 340 25.78 5.20 12.15
CA ALA A 340 26.08 3.82 11.75
C ALA A 340 26.79 3.76 10.40
N ARG A 341 26.34 4.53 9.39
CA ARG A 341 26.91 4.53 8.04
C ARG A 341 28.34 5.07 7.97
N HIS A 342 28.64 6.11 8.75
CA HIS A 342 29.96 6.76 8.77
C HIS A 342 30.87 6.20 9.87
N ALA A 343 30.40 5.23 10.66
CA ALA A 343 31.11 4.69 11.82
C ALA A 343 31.63 5.78 12.77
N ARG A 344 30.80 6.80 13.02
CA ARG A 344 31.09 7.94 13.90
C ARG A 344 30.02 8.07 14.98
N PRO A 345 30.35 8.50 16.21
CA PRO A 345 29.35 8.72 17.24
C PRO A 345 28.35 9.80 16.81
N ALA A 346 27.08 9.61 17.15
CA ALA A 346 26.07 10.65 16.99
C ALA A 346 26.43 11.86 17.88
N PRO A 347 26.36 13.10 17.35
CA PRO A 347 26.52 14.31 18.14
C PRO A 347 25.56 14.34 19.33
N ALA A 348 26.00 14.92 20.44
CA ALA A 348 25.15 15.08 21.62
C ALA A 348 23.89 15.91 21.30
N PRO A 349 22.76 15.62 21.97
CA PRO A 349 21.55 16.43 21.86
C PRO A 349 21.85 17.90 22.18
N ASP A 350 21.39 18.80 21.31
CA ASP A 350 21.56 20.23 21.45
C ASP A 350 20.22 20.92 21.19
N ALA A 351 19.69 21.59 22.21
CA ALA A 351 18.41 22.30 22.15
C ALA A 351 18.46 23.47 21.14
N ALA A 352 19.59 24.16 21.01
CA ALA A 352 19.74 25.26 20.07
C ALA A 352 19.73 24.73 18.62
N ARG A 353 20.36 23.58 18.38
CA ARG A 353 20.28 22.87 17.09
C ARG A 353 18.84 22.49 16.76
N LEU A 354 18.14 21.86 17.70
CA LEU A 354 16.75 21.45 17.49
C LEU A 354 15.84 22.65 17.21
N ALA A 355 16.01 23.76 17.93
CA ALA A 355 15.25 24.99 17.68
C ALA A 355 15.45 25.52 16.25
N ARG A 356 16.70 25.51 15.73
CA ARG A 356 17.00 25.90 14.34
C ARG A 356 16.38 24.95 13.33
N LEU A 357 16.44 23.64 13.59
CA LEU A 357 15.81 22.62 12.73
C LEU A 357 14.30 22.82 12.65
N VAL A 358 13.63 23.08 13.77
CA VAL A 358 12.18 23.29 13.83
C VAL A 358 11.77 24.61 13.17
N ALA A 359 12.59 25.66 13.28
CA ALA A 359 12.29 26.98 12.71
C ALA A 359 12.45 27.06 11.18
N TYR A 360 13.28 26.21 10.59
CA TYR A 360 13.54 26.21 9.14
C TYR A 360 12.39 25.65 8.31
N ASP A 361 12.23 26.13 7.08
CA ASP A 361 11.08 25.81 6.22
C ASP A 361 11.25 24.54 5.38
N TRP A 362 12.46 23.98 5.34
CA TRP A 362 12.76 22.70 4.67
C TRP A 362 12.28 22.63 3.20
N PRO A 363 12.78 23.50 2.29
CA PRO A 363 12.41 23.46 0.88
C PRO A 363 12.72 22.12 0.19
N GLY A 364 13.72 21.37 0.66
CA GLY A 364 14.00 20.00 0.21
C GLY A 364 13.39 18.91 1.10
N ASN A 365 12.52 19.29 2.03
CA ASN A 365 11.74 18.42 2.90
C ASN A 365 12.60 17.37 3.65
N VAL A 366 12.13 16.13 3.75
CA VAL A 366 12.79 15.03 4.47
C VAL A 366 14.14 14.67 3.86
N ARG A 367 14.30 14.82 2.53
CA ARG A 367 15.58 14.60 1.84
C ARG A 367 16.65 15.59 2.30
N GLU A 368 16.30 16.87 2.42
CA GLU A 368 17.20 17.89 2.96
C GLU A 368 17.51 17.62 4.44
N LEU A 369 16.51 17.29 5.25
CA LEU A 369 16.71 16.94 6.67
C LEU A 369 17.70 15.78 6.85
N ARG A 370 17.58 14.73 6.04
CA ARG A 370 18.52 13.61 6.04
C ARG A 370 19.95 14.05 5.69
N ASN A 371 20.10 14.91 4.68
CA ASN A 371 21.42 15.44 4.31
C ASN A 371 22.02 16.27 5.45
N VAL A 372 21.20 17.08 6.14
CA VAL A 372 21.64 17.84 7.32
C VAL A 372 22.12 16.91 8.43
N ALA A 373 21.41 15.81 8.72
CA ALA A 373 21.83 14.82 9.72
C ALA A 373 23.17 14.15 9.34
N ASP A 374 23.35 13.78 8.06
CA ASP A 374 24.63 13.27 7.54
C ASP A 374 25.77 14.29 7.77
N ARG A 375 25.54 15.58 7.50
CA ARG A 375 26.53 16.64 7.72
C ARG A 375 26.89 16.84 9.20
N CYS A 376 25.91 16.76 10.10
CA CYS A 376 26.15 16.85 11.55
C CYS A 376 27.05 15.72 12.07
N VAL A 377 26.85 14.47 11.61
CA VAL A 377 27.72 13.35 11.98
C VAL A 377 29.14 13.51 11.42
N LEU A 378 29.25 14.14 10.25
CA LEU A 378 30.54 14.43 9.63
C LEU A 378 31.26 15.66 10.23
N GLY A 379 30.54 16.50 10.99
CA GLY A 379 31.06 17.74 11.59
C GLY A 379 31.23 18.88 10.57
N ILE A 380 30.42 18.90 9.51
CA ILE A 380 30.49 19.85 8.39
C ILE A 380 29.16 20.58 8.16
N GLU A 381 28.38 20.74 9.22
CA GLU A 381 27.09 21.41 9.17
C GLU A 381 27.20 22.94 9.10
N ALA A 382 28.33 23.52 9.52
CA ALA A 382 28.54 24.97 9.48
C ALA A 382 28.44 25.51 8.04
N GLY A 383 27.76 26.65 7.88
CA GLY A 383 27.54 27.28 6.57
C GLY A 383 26.50 26.59 5.68
N TYR A 384 25.84 25.52 6.16
CA TYR A 384 24.79 24.82 5.44
C TYR A 384 23.42 24.98 6.12
N PRO A 385 22.36 25.45 5.42
CA PRO A 385 21.03 25.61 6.00
C PRO A 385 20.54 24.35 6.75
N PRO A 386 19.93 24.49 7.93
CA PRO A 386 19.61 25.74 8.62
C PRO A 386 20.75 26.35 9.45
N PHE A 387 21.94 25.77 9.39
CA PHE A 387 23.10 26.23 10.14
C PHE A 387 23.92 27.21 9.30
N GLY A 388 23.78 28.51 9.61
CA GLY A 388 24.60 29.55 8.97
C GLY A 388 26.11 29.40 9.26
N ASP A 389 26.92 30.26 8.67
CA ASP A 389 28.32 30.40 9.06
C ASP A 389 28.41 30.68 10.56
N ALA A 390 29.40 30.09 11.22
CA ALA A 390 29.73 30.35 12.61
C ALA A 390 30.32 31.77 12.77
N THR A 391 29.64 32.80 12.27
CA THR A 391 29.78 34.15 12.79
C THR A 391 28.94 34.19 14.06
N ALA A 392 29.64 34.41 15.18
CA ALA A 392 29.12 34.50 16.55
C ALA A 392 27.59 34.42 16.64
N ALA A 393 27.07 33.30 17.14
CA ALA A 393 25.81 33.34 17.83
C ALA A 393 25.98 34.36 18.97
N SER A 394 25.66 35.63 18.69
CA SER A 394 25.16 36.49 19.75
C SER A 394 24.00 35.69 20.31
N ALA A 395 24.12 35.31 21.58
CA ALA A 395 23.07 34.62 22.29
C ALA A 395 21.82 35.48 22.10
N SER A 396 20.88 35.01 21.27
CA SER A 396 19.63 35.70 21.11
C SER A 396 18.99 35.71 22.47
N THR A 397 18.66 36.91 22.95
CA THR A 397 18.06 37.03 24.28
C THR A 397 16.75 36.25 24.29
N LEU A 398 16.30 35.83 25.49
CA LEU A 398 15.00 35.18 25.64
C LEU A 398 13.89 35.97 24.93
N ALA A 399 13.95 37.31 24.98
CA ALA A 399 13.02 38.19 24.31
C ALA A 399 13.01 38.02 22.78
N GLU A 400 14.17 37.84 22.14
CA GLU A 400 14.29 37.66 20.70
C GLU A 400 13.81 36.28 20.25
N SER A 401 14.11 35.23 21.02
CA SER A 401 13.65 33.87 20.72
C SER A 401 12.14 33.72 20.88
N VAL A 402 11.56 34.30 21.94
CA VAL A 402 10.10 34.34 22.13
C VAL A 402 9.45 35.16 21.02
N ALA A 403 10.04 36.29 20.61
CA ALA A 403 9.52 37.10 19.52
C ALA A 403 9.54 36.37 18.16
N ALA A 404 10.59 35.59 17.86
CA ALA A 404 10.68 34.78 16.65
C ALA A 404 9.65 33.64 16.65
N PHE A 405 9.49 32.96 17.79
CA PHE A 405 8.49 31.91 17.96
C PHE A 405 7.07 32.45 17.83
N GLU A 406 6.74 33.55 18.53
CA GLU A 406 5.44 34.21 18.41
C GLU A 406 5.16 34.65 16.97
N ARG A 407 6.15 35.23 16.28
CA ARG A 407 6.00 35.66 14.88
C ARG A 407 5.60 34.49 13.98
N ASN A 408 6.30 33.37 14.07
CA ASN A 408 6.04 32.20 13.23
C ASN A 408 4.67 31.59 13.53
N LEU A 409 4.30 31.52 14.81
CA LEU A 409 3.03 30.97 15.25
C LEU A 409 1.84 31.83 14.78
N ILE A 410 2.02 33.16 14.78
CA ILE A 410 1.02 34.10 14.24
C ILE A 410 0.92 33.99 12.71
N ALA A 411 2.05 33.88 12.00
CA ALA A 411 2.07 33.75 10.54
C ALA A 411 1.38 32.45 10.07
N ASP A 412 1.65 31.33 10.72
CA ASP A 412 1.00 30.04 10.44
C ASP A 412 -0.51 30.08 10.71
N ALA A 413 -0.93 30.68 11.82
CA ALA A 413 -2.35 30.85 12.13
C ALA A 413 -3.08 31.73 11.11
N LEU A 414 -2.45 32.79 10.60
CA LEU A 414 -3.03 33.60 9.53
C LEU A 414 -3.17 32.80 8.23
N ALA A 415 -2.12 32.07 7.82
CA ALA A 415 -2.13 31.27 6.61
C ALA A 415 -3.24 30.20 6.63
N ARG A 416 -3.39 29.46 7.74
CA ARG A 416 -4.43 28.43 7.90
C ARG A 416 -5.86 28.99 7.91
N ASN A 417 -6.03 30.25 8.26
CA ASN A 417 -7.32 30.91 8.37
C ASN A 417 -7.61 31.88 7.21
N GLY A 418 -6.91 31.73 6.08
CA GLY A 418 -7.13 32.53 4.87
C GLY A 418 -6.86 34.02 5.06
N ASN A 419 -5.83 34.36 5.84
CA ASN A 419 -5.47 35.73 6.24
C ASN A 419 -6.57 36.50 6.98
N SER A 420 -7.57 35.80 7.54
CA SER A 420 -8.60 36.42 8.38
C SER A 420 -8.10 36.65 9.80
N LEU A 421 -7.86 37.92 10.15
CA LEU A 421 -7.42 38.33 11.49
C LEU A 421 -8.36 37.84 12.59
N ALA A 422 -9.68 37.83 12.35
CA ALA A 422 -10.66 37.43 13.35
C ALA A 422 -10.57 35.93 13.67
N ARG A 423 -10.48 35.08 12.64
CA ARG A 423 -10.37 33.63 12.80
C ARG A 423 -9.00 33.21 13.36
N ALA A 424 -7.93 33.89 12.94
CA ALA A 424 -6.60 33.66 13.49
C ALA A 424 -6.52 34.03 14.98
N ALA A 425 -7.15 35.14 15.41
CA ALA A 425 -7.20 35.54 16.81
C ALA A 425 -7.94 34.51 17.69
N GLU A 426 -9.07 34.00 17.19
CA GLU A 426 -9.84 32.95 17.86
C GLU A 426 -9.05 31.64 17.97
N ALA A 427 -8.41 31.20 16.88
CA ALA A 427 -7.59 29.99 16.85
C ALA A 427 -6.37 30.07 17.80
N LEU A 428 -5.83 31.27 17.99
CA LEU A 428 -4.69 31.53 18.88
C LEU A 428 -5.09 31.84 20.33
N GLY A 429 -6.38 31.99 20.62
CA GLY A 429 -6.88 32.33 21.95
C GLY A 429 -6.46 33.74 22.42
N VAL A 430 -6.23 34.68 21.50
CA VAL A 430 -5.81 36.05 21.82
C VAL A 430 -6.83 37.08 21.34
N ALA A 431 -6.92 38.21 22.03
CA ALA A 431 -7.81 39.30 21.59
C ALA A 431 -7.37 39.86 20.22
N LYS A 432 -8.34 40.23 19.38
CA LYS A 432 -8.10 40.76 18.03
C LYS A 432 -7.19 42.00 18.02
N THR A 433 -7.32 42.87 19.01
CA THR A 433 -6.47 44.06 19.19
C THR A 433 -5.03 43.66 19.50
N THR A 434 -4.82 42.71 20.41
CA THR A 434 -3.48 42.16 20.75
C THR A 434 -2.81 41.50 19.56
N LEU A 435 -3.57 40.76 18.75
CA LEU A 435 -3.04 40.14 17.53
C LEU A 435 -2.62 41.21 16.50
N HIS A 436 -3.46 42.23 16.30
CA HIS A 436 -3.17 43.35 15.40
C HIS A 436 -1.88 44.10 15.79
N ASP A 437 -1.68 44.36 17.08
CA ASP A 437 -0.47 45.02 17.57
C ASP A 437 0.79 44.14 17.38
N LYS A 438 0.66 42.83 17.59
CA LYS A 438 1.74 41.87 17.32
C LYS A 438 2.07 41.76 15.83
N LEU A 439 1.08 41.83 14.94
CA LEU A 439 1.32 41.87 13.49
C LEU A 439 2.10 43.10 13.07
N LYS A 440 1.74 44.27 13.59
CA LYS A 440 2.47 45.52 13.36
C LYS A 440 3.89 45.47 13.92
N LYS A 441 4.06 44.91 15.12
CA LYS A 441 5.36 44.70 15.77
C LYS A 441 6.27 43.78 14.95
N TYR A 442 5.71 42.72 14.37
CA TYR A 442 6.48 41.71 13.64
C TYR A 442 6.52 41.92 12.13
N ARG A 443 5.92 43.00 11.62
CA ARG A 443 5.82 43.33 10.18
C ARG A 443 5.23 42.19 9.35
N LEU A 444 4.21 41.55 9.90
CA LEU A 444 3.38 40.57 9.22
C LEU A 444 2.14 41.31 8.73
N GLY A 445 2.21 41.90 7.53
CA GLY A 445 1.15 42.73 6.97
C GLY A 445 1.47 43.15 5.55
#